data_AF-A0A8H3R464-F1
#
_entry.id   AF-A0A8H3R464-F1
#
_cell.length_a   1.000
_cell.length_b   1.000
_cell.length_c   1.000
_cell.angle_alpha   90.00
_cell.angle_beta   90.00
_cell.angle_gamma   90.00
#
_symmetry.space_group_name_H-M   'P 1'
#
loop_
_entity.id
_entity.type
_entity.pdbx_description
1 polymer ?
#
loop_
_entity_poly.entity_id
_entity_poly.type
_entity_poly.pdbx_seq_one_letter_code
_entity_poly.pdbx_strand_id
1 'polypeptide(L)'
;MDHLRRDEEIIRDLKSELYNRELELEGIKALNELLTKKVTLMTNNEIELTHLRMENNRLKNECVKSYQDKEDCMSLNYTLSEQIKELQEEVNALKMRRNIDFEVRHPCNCDSCNVPITGIRYKCGHCADFDLCSLCIGSHHDHNHVFLKIRYPVHIDSRIILLSPFNYHPTGLVHNRIYCDICGKNPIYGIRYKCGNCRDFDVCSKCEVNISKLHDETHIFLKLNRPVFSDVGFENIPLLPTFTPNIIYTRFLLKIRGENKKWYRCPLKVIFYGM
;
A
#
# COMPACT_ATOMS: atom_id res chain seq x y z
N MET A 1 -51.24 -115.05 24.47
CA MET A 1 -52.07 -113.97 23.90
C MET A 1 -51.86 -112.65 24.67
N ASP A 2 -51.87 -112.64 26.01
CA ASP A 2 -51.82 -111.40 26.82
C ASP A 2 -50.45 -110.68 26.96
N HIS A 3 -49.35 -111.33 26.61
CA HIS A 3 -48.01 -110.71 26.65
C HIS A 3 -47.69 -109.95 25.36
N LEU A 4 -47.95 -110.56 24.19
CA LEU A 4 -47.79 -109.92 22.88
C LEU A 4 -48.66 -108.66 22.73
N ARG A 5 -49.89 -108.68 23.28
CA ARG A 5 -50.80 -107.52 23.25
C ARG A 5 -50.31 -106.35 24.11
N ARG A 6 -49.61 -106.64 25.21
CA ARG A 6 -48.97 -105.64 26.08
C ARG A 6 -47.72 -105.05 25.41
N ASP A 7 -46.92 -105.87 24.76
CA ASP A 7 -45.73 -105.41 24.05
C ASP A 7 -46.10 -104.53 22.84
N GLU A 8 -47.18 -104.86 22.11
CA GLU A 8 -47.70 -104.00 21.04
C GLU A 8 -48.23 -102.64 21.52
N GLU A 9 -48.78 -102.59 22.74
CA GLU A 9 -49.24 -101.34 23.36
C GLU A 9 -48.06 -100.46 23.79
N ILE A 10 -47.04 -101.04 24.42
CA ILE A 10 -45.80 -100.34 24.78
C ILE A 10 -45.09 -99.79 23.54
N ILE A 11 -45.00 -100.56 22.46
CA ILE A 11 -44.36 -100.11 21.20
C ILE A 11 -45.15 -98.95 20.58
N ARG A 12 -46.49 -98.97 20.65
CA ARG A 12 -47.35 -97.89 20.14
C ARG A 12 -47.11 -96.60 20.91
N ASP A 13 -47.04 -96.69 22.24
CA ASP A 13 -46.82 -95.56 23.13
C ASP A 13 -45.42 -94.96 22.92
N LEU A 14 -44.38 -95.80 22.85
CA LEU A 14 -43.01 -95.35 22.56
C LEU A 14 -42.87 -94.68 21.18
N LYS A 15 -43.60 -95.17 20.16
CA LYS A 15 -43.63 -94.52 18.83
C LYS A 15 -44.31 -93.14 18.90
N SER A 16 -45.38 -93.02 19.68
CA SER A 16 -46.04 -91.74 19.89
C SER A 16 -45.14 -90.75 20.65
N GLU A 17 -44.40 -91.22 21.67
CA GLU A 17 -43.42 -90.39 22.39
C GLU A 17 -42.25 -89.96 21.50
N LEU A 18 -41.71 -90.86 20.67
CA LEU A 18 -40.68 -90.54 19.69
C LEU A 18 -41.17 -89.47 18.70
N TYR A 19 -42.38 -89.62 18.17
CA TYR A 19 -42.98 -88.65 17.26
C TYR A 19 -43.14 -87.27 17.93
N ASN A 20 -43.62 -87.22 19.18
CA ASN A 20 -43.73 -85.98 19.94
C ASN A 20 -42.36 -85.33 20.18
N ARG A 21 -41.32 -86.12 20.49
CA ARG A 21 -39.95 -85.62 20.66
C ARG A 21 -39.34 -85.11 19.34
N GLU A 22 -39.66 -85.73 18.22
CA GLU A 22 -39.23 -85.25 16.89
C GLU A 22 -39.84 -83.88 16.58
N LEU A 23 -41.13 -83.69 16.87
CA LEU A 23 -41.81 -82.40 16.78
C LEU A 23 -41.18 -81.33 17.70
N GLU A 24 -40.85 -81.68 18.94
CA GLU A 24 -40.13 -80.78 19.86
C GLU A 24 -38.74 -80.40 19.32
N LEU A 25 -38.00 -81.36 18.77
CA LEU A 25 -36.70 -81.15 18.12
C LEU A 25 -36.79 -80.22 16.91
N GLU A 26 -37.84 -80.35 16.09
CA GLU A 26 -38.11 -79.42 14.98
C GLU A 26 -38.40 -78.00 15.49
N GLY A 27 -39.21 -77.87 16.55
CA GLY A 27 -39.47 -76.59 17.21
C GLY A 27 -38.21 -75.92 17.73
N ILE A 28 -37.32 -76.69 18.37
CA ILE A 28 -36.03 -76.20 18.87
C ILE A 28 -35.10 -75.75 17.72
N LYS A 29 -35.07 -76.50 16.61
CA LYS A 29 -34.29 -76.12 15.41
C LYS A 29 -34.77 -74.79 14.82
N ALA A 30 -36.08 -74.61 14.68
CA ALA A 30 -36.67 -73.37 14.18
C ALA A 30 -36.35 -72.17 15.10
N LEU A 31 -36.42 -72.37 16.42
CA LEU A 31 -36.07 -71.34 17.39
C LEU A 31 -34.58 -70.97 17.33
N ASN A 32 -33.69 -71.95 17.19
CA ASN A 32 -32.25 -71.73 17.03
C ASN A 32 -31.91 -70.96 15.75
N GLU A 33 -32.62 -71.22 14.65
CA GLU A 33 -32.44 -70.46 13.40
C GLU A 33 -32.86 -69.00 13.59
N LEU A 34 -33.99 -68.74 14.26
CA LEU A 34 -34.45 -67.40 14.57
C LEU A 34 -33.47 -66.65 15.49
N LEU A 35 -32.94 -67.34 16.52
CA LEU A 35 -31.95 -66.78 17.43
C LEU A 35 -30.67 -66.40 16.69
N THR A 36 -30.21 -67.27 15.77
CA THR A 36 -29.03 -67.01 14.94
C THR A 36 -29.21 -65.77 14.07
N LYS A 37 -30.36 -65.62 13.40
CA LYS A 37 -30.70 -64.42 12.61
C LYS A 37 -30.73 -63.15 13.46
N LYS A 38 -31.20 -63.24 14.71
CA LYS A 38 -31.24 -62.10 15.63
C LYS A 38 -29.84 -61.70 16.09
N VAL A 39 -28.98 -62.67 16.41
CA VAL A 39 -27.59 -62.42 16.80
C VAL A 39 -26.81 -61.77 15.67
N THR A 40 -26.93 -62.26 14.42
CA THR A 40 -26.23 -61.65 13.28
C THR A 40 -26.71 -60.23 12.99
N LEU A 41 -28.01 -59.96 13.13
CA LEU A 41 -28.53 -58.60 13.02
C LEU A 41 -27.95 -57.68 14.09
N MET A 42 -27.88 -58.14 15.34
CA MET A 42 -27.27 -57.38 16.43
C MET A 42 -25.80 -57.07 16.16
N THR A 43 -25.01 -58.05 15.70
CA THR A 43 -23.58 -57.81 15.40
C THR A 43 -23.41 -56.84 14.22
N ASN A 44 -24.25 -56.92 13.20
CA ASN A 44 -24.22 -55.98 12.08
C ASN A 44 -24.54 -54.54 12.54
N ASN A 45 -25.55 -54.38 13.39
CA ASN A 45 -25.90 -53.08 13.96
C ASN A 45 -24.76 -52.50 14.83
N GLU A 46 -24.07 -53.34 15.60
CA GLU A 46 -22.91 -52.92 16.40
C GLU A 46 -21.76 -52.44 15.50
N ILE A 47 -21.48 -53.15 14.41
CA ILE A 47 -20.48 -52.75 13.42
C ILE A 47 -20.86 -51.38 12.81
N GLU A 48 -22.11 -51.20 12.38
CA GLU A 48 -22.58 -49.93 11.81
C GLU A 48 -22.47 -48.77 12.83
N LEU A 49 -22.82 -49.02 14.09
CA LEU A 49 -22.62 -48.07 15.19
C LEU A 49 -21.15 -47.69 15.38
N THR A 50 -20.22 -48.64 15.26
CA THR A 50 -18.78 -48.33 15.35
C THR A 50 -18.31 -47.47 14.17
N HIS A 51 -18.74 -47.77 12.94
CA HIS A 51 -18.43 -46.96 11.77
C HIS A 51 -18.97 -45.53 11.90
N LEU A 52 -20.23 -45.38 12.31
CA LEU A 52 -20.85 -44.07 12.54
C LEU A 52 -20.14 -43.28 13.64
N ARG A 53 -19.64 -43.94 14.70
CA ARG A 53 -18.84 -43.29 15.75
C ARG A 53 -17.49 -42.82 15.21
N MET A 54 -16.81 -43.64 14.42
CA MET A 54 -15.53 -43.27 13.79
C MET A 54 -15.72 -42.07 12.85
N GLU A 55 -16.77 -42.09 12.03
CA GLU A 55 -17.08 -41.01 11.10
C GLU A 55 -17.47 -39.71 11.84
N ASN A 56 -18.27 -39.81 12.91
CA ASN A 56 -18.55 -38.66 13.76
C ASN A 56 -17.28 -38.05 14.36
N ASN A 57 -16.34 -38.89 14.81
CA ASN A 57 -15.06 -38.39 15.34
C ASN A 57 -14.20 -37.74 14.23
N ARG A 58 -14.20 -38.30 13.01
CA ARG A 58 -13.53 -37.71 11.85
C ARG A 58 -14.09 -36.31 11.55
N LEU A 59 -15.41 -36.20 11.42
CA LEU A 59 -16.10 -34.95 11.13
C LEU A 59 -15.90 -33.91 12.25
N LYS A 60 -15.90 -34.33 13.52
CA LYS A 60 -15.57 -33.44 14.65
C LYS A 60 -14.16 -32.87 14.55
N ASN A 61 -13.18 -33.71 14.24
CA ASN A 61 -11.79 -33.28 14.11
C ASN A 61 -11.59 -32.33 12.92
N GLU A 62 -12.26 -32.59 11.79
CA GLU A 62 -12.25 -31.69 10.62
C GLU A 62 -12.88 -30.34 10.94
N CYS A 63 -13.99 -30.33 11.68
CA CYS A 63 -14.65 -29.12 12.15
C CYS A 63 -13.72 -28.28 13.03
N VAL A 64 -13.06 -28.90 14.03
CA VAL A 64 -12.10 -28.22 14.92
C VAL A 64 -10.94 -27.60 14.14
N LYS A 65 -10.34 -28.33 13.19
CA LYS A 65 -9.27 -27.81 12.34
C LYS A 65 -9.73 -26.59 11.52
N SER A 66 -10.91 -26.66 10.90
CA SER A 66 -11.44 -25.54 10.11
C SER A 66 -11.69 -24.28 10.95
N TYR A 67 -12.11 -24.43 12.21
CA TYR A 67 -12.25 -23.29 13.12
C TYR A 67 -10.89 -22.70 13.51
N GLN A 68 -9.89 -23.52 13.81
CA GLN A 68 -8.54 -23.05 14.14
C GLN A 68 -7.88 -22.31 12.96
N ASP A 69 -7.97 -22.87 11.75
CA ASP A 69 -7.41 -22.24 10.54
C ASP A 69 -8.03 -20.85 10.28
N LYS A 70 -9.33 -20.69 10.58
CA LYS A 70 -10.03 -19.41 10.46
C LYS A 70 -9.58 -18.39 11.52
N GLU A 71 -9.36 -18.84 12.75
CA GLU A 71 -8.88 -17.99 13.84
C GLU A 71 -7.46 -17.47 13.57
N ASP A 72 -6.57 -18.36 13.10
CA ASP A 72 -5.22 -18.01 12.68
C ASP A 72 -5.22 -17.00 11.52
N CYS A 73 -6.09 -17.21 10.52
CA CYS A 73 -6.27 -16.25 9.41
C CYS A 73 -6.80 -14.88 9.89
N MET A 74 -7.73 -14.85 10.85
CA MET A 74 -8.22 -13.59 11.42
C MET A 74 -7.15 -12.84 12.18
N SER A 75 -6.34 -13.55 12.98
CA SER A 75 -5.20 -12.98 13.71
C SER A 75 -4.15 -12.37 12.77
N LEU A 76 -3.83 -13.09 11.68
CA LEU A 76 -2.89 -12.60 10.66
C LEU A 76 -3.44 -11.36 9.94
N ASN A 77 -4.73 -11.36 9.57
CA ASN A 77 -5.38 -10.23 8.90
C ASN A 77 -5.41 -8.98 9.81
N TYR A 78 -5.70 -9.16 11.11
CA TYR A 78 -5.65 -8.08 12.08
C TYR A 78 -4.23 -7.47 12.19
N THR A 79 -3.22 -8.32 12.32
CA THR A 79 -1.81 -7.89 12.39
C THR A 79 -1.38 -7.14 11.12
N LEU A 80 -1.76 -7.64 9.94
CA LEU A 80 -1.45 -6.99 8.66
C LEU A 80 -2.16 -5.62 8.55
N SER A 81 -3.41 -5.53 9.01
CA SER A 81 -4.17 -4.28 9.03
C SER A 81 -3.51 -3.21 9.91
N GLU A 82 -3.02 -3.58 11.09
CA GLU A 82 -2.27 -2.65 11.95
C GLU A 82 -0.96 -2.20 11.29
N GLN A 83 -0.18 -3.13 10.71
CA GLN A 83 1.04 -2.78 9.96
C GLN A 83 0.77 -1.83 8.78
N ILE A 84 -0.32 -2.04 8.05
CA ILE A 84 -0.74 -1.15 6.95
C ILE A 84 -1.07 0.24 7.48
N LYS A 85 -1.76 0.33 8.63
CA LYS A 85 -2.12 1.60 9.26
C LYS A 85 -0.89 2.37 9.73
N GLU A 86 0.06 1.70 10.39
CA GLU A 86 1.34 2.30 10.80
C GLU A 86 2.13 2.85 9.60
N LEU A 87 2.23 2.06 8.52
CA LEU A 87 2.88 2.50 7.28
C LEU A 87 2.15 3.68 6.62
N GLN A 88 0.82 3.69 6.64
CA GLN A 88 0.02 4.81 6.13
C GLN A 88 0.23 6.07 6.96
N GLU A 89 0.29 5.96 8.28
CA GLU A 89 0.60 7.07 9.19
C GLU A 89 2.01 7.61 8.95
N GLU A 90 3.01 6.75 8.76
CA GLU A 90 4.38 7.15 8.45
C GLU A 90 4.47 7.84 7.08
N VAL A 91 3.81 7.31 6.05
CA VAL A 91 3.70 7.93 4.73
C VAL A 91 3.01 9.29 4.82
N ASN A 92 1.94 9.41 5.61
CA ASN A 92 1.24 10.67 5.82
C ASN A 92 2.11 11.67 6.59
N ALA A 93 2.84 11.24 7.61
CA ALA A 93 3.80 12.07 8.32
C ALA A 93 4.93 12.55 7.39
N LEU A 94 5.43 11.71 6.48
CA LEU A 94 6.43 12.10 5.48
C LEU A 94 5.86 13.08 4.44
N LYS A 95 4.61 12.88 3.99
CA LYS A 95 3.91 13.83 3.12
C LYS A 95 3.69 15.18 3.82
N MET A 96 3.32 15.16 5.10
CA MET A 96 3.11 16.35 5.91
C MET A 96 4.45 17.04 6.22
N ARG A 97 5.53 16.33 6.54
CA ARG A 97 6.88 16.90 6.65
C ARG A 97 7.35 17.56 5.35
N ARG A 98 6.88 17.08 4.19
CA ARG A 98 7.12 17.71 2.88
C ARG A 98 6.33 19.02 2.68
N ASN A 99 5.32 19.28 3.51
CA ASN A 99 4.36 20.37 3.40
C ASN A 99 4.37 21.34 4.61
N ILE A 100 5.00 20.97 5.74
CA ILE A 100 4.86 21.65 7.05
C ILE A 100 5.68 22.92 7.21
N ASP A 101 6.69 23.22 6.39
CA ASP A 101 7.54 24.39 6.66
C ASP A 101 7.18 25.67 5.90
N PHE A 102 6.07 25.73 5.13
CA PHE A 102 5.76 26.93 4.35
C PHE A 102 4.27 27.33 4.39
N GLU A 103 3.89 28.11 5.41
CA GLU A 103 2.63 28.91 5.42
C GLU A 103 2.75 30.14 4.48
N VAL A 104 3.34 29.92 3.30
CA VAL A 104 3.52 30.96 2.29
C VAL A 104 2.32 30.96 1.37
N ARG A 105 1.65 32.11 1.30
CA ARG A 105 0.57 32.36 0.36
C ARG A 105 1.11 33.04 -0.90
N HIS A 106 0.84 32.46 -2.05
CA HIS A 106 1.15 33.09 -3.33
C HIS A 106 0.00 33.99 -3.80
N PRO A 107 0.28 35.11 -4.49
CA PRO A 107 -0.73 36.02 -5.03
C PRO A 107 -1.35 35.47 -6.33
N CYS A 108 -1.84 34.23 -6.30
CA CYS A 108 -2.49 33.56 -7.42
C CYS A 108 -3.37 32.40 -6.94
N ASN A 109 -4.34 32.01 -7.78
CA ASN A 109 -5.17 30.84 -7.54
C ASN A 109 -4.68 29.68 -8.42
N CYS A 110 -5.02 28.46 -8.02
CA CYS A 110 -4.76 27.26 -8.83
C CYS A 110 -5.77 27.19 -9.98
N ASP A 111 -5.34 27.06 -11.22
CA ASP A 111 -6.24 27.00 -12.39
C ASP A 111 -7.11 25.73 -12.42
N SER A 112 -6.72 24.67 -11.73
CA SER A 112 -7.49 23.42 -11.70
C SER A 112 -8.56 23.38 -10.60
N CYS A 113 -8.32 23.95 -9.41
CA CYS A 113 -9.28 23.90 -8.30
C CYS A 113 -9.79 25.27 -7.85
N ASN A 114 -9.28 26.35 -8.46
CA ASN A 114 -9.61 27.75 -8.18
C ASN A 114 -9.39 28.22 -6.72
N VAL A 115 -8.65 27.44 -5.92
CA VAL A 115 -8.28 27.79 -4.54
C VAL A 115 -6.98 28.61 -4.53
N PRO A 116 -6.83 29.62 -3.65
CA PRO A 116 -5.55 30.32 -3.45
C PRO A 116 -4.41 29.36 -3.16
N ILE A 117 -3.28 29.51 -3.84
CA ILE A 117 -2.14 28.60 -3.66
C ILE A 117 -1.40 28.94 -2.37
N THR A 118 -1.38 27.96 -1.45
CA THR A 118 -0.55 27.96 -0.24
C THR A 118 0.54 26.90 -0.35
N GLY A 119 1.71 27.18 0.23
CA GLY A 119 2.88 26.32 0.13
C GLY A 119 3.59 26.47 -1.22
N ILE A 120 3.71 25.38 -1.99
CA ILE A 120 4.46 25.39 -3.26
C ILE A 120 3.54 25.73 -4.44
N ARG A 121 3.89 26.78 -5.18
CA ARG A 121 3.30 27.12 -6.48
C ARG A 121 4.02 26.42 -7.62
N TYR A 122 3.25 25.77 -8.49
CA TYR A 122 3.74 25.18 -9.73
C TYR A 122 3.28 26.02 -10.93
N LYS A 123 4.15 26.91 -11.41
CA LYS A 123 3.88 27.71 -12.60
C LYS A 123 4.29 26.94 -13.85
N CYS A 124 3.42 26.80 -14.84
CA CYS A 124 3.83 26.28 -16.14
C CYS A 124 4.81 27.27 -16.81
N GLY A 125 5.99 26.80 -17.19
CA GLY A 125 6.99 27.64 -17.84
C GLY A 125 6.66 27.99 -19.29
N HIS A 126 5.76 27.24 -19.93
CA HIS A 126 5.41 27.38 -21.35
C HIS A 126 4.06 28.08 -21.58
N CYS A 127 3.34 28.40 -20.50
CA CYS A 127 2.08 29.14 -20.55
C CYS A 127 2.23 30.47 -19.82
N ALA A 128 1.47 31.47 -20.25
CA ALA A 128 1.52 32.80 -19.66
C ALA A 128 1.00 32.78 -18.20
N ASP A 129 -0.26 32.40 -17.98
CA ASP A 129 -0.91 32.43 -16.66
C ASP A 129 -1.53 31.06 -16.34
N PHE A 130 -0.66 30.07 -16.12
CA PHE A 130 -1.10 28.75 -15.70
C PHE A 130 -0.30 28.27 -14.48
N ASP A 131 -0.98 28.06 -13.38
CA ASP A 131 -0.49 27.85 -12.03
C ASP A 131 -1.29 26.74 -11.33
N LEU A 132 -0.58 25.77 -10.77
CA LEU A 132 -1.16 24.64 -10.05
C LEU A 132 -0.65 24.61 -8.60
N CYS A 133 -1.52 24.18 -7.68
CA CYS A 133 -1.11 23.84 -6.33
C CYS A 133 -0.45 22.45 -6.26
N SER A 134 0.17 22.13 -5.13
CA SER A 134 0.81 20.83 -4.89
C SER A 134 -0.11 19.62 -5.03
N LEU A 135 -1.42 19.79 -4.82
CA LEU A 135 -2.42 18.74 -4.98
C LEU A 135 -2.86 18.58 -6.45
N CYS A 136 -2.81 19.64 -7.24
CA CYS A 136 -3.29 19.66 -8.62
C CYS A 136 -2.19 19.46 -9.67
N ILE A 137 -0.90 19.47 -9.31
CA ILE A 137 0.23 19.33 -10.26
C ILE A 137 0.19 18.08 -11.16
N GLY A 138 -0.64 17.09 -10.85
CA GLY A 138 -0.90 15.91 -11.69
C GLY A 138 -2.16 15.98 -12.57
N SER A 139 -2.84 17.12 -12.64
CA SER A 139 -4.09 17.30 -13.42
C SER A 139 -3.85 17.33 -14.94
N HIS A 140 -4.93 17.34 -15.72
CA HIS A 140 -4.90 17.41 -17.18
C HIS A 140 -4.31 18.74 -17.67
N HIS A 141 -3.01 18.74 -17.95
CA HIS A 141 -2.28 19.77 -18.69
C HIS A 141 -1.35 19.08 -19.69
N ASP A 142 -0.82 19.81 -20.68
CA ASP A 142 0.10 19.22 -21.65
C ASP A 142 1.30 18.57 -20.94
N HIS A 143 1.52 17.29 -21.18
CA HIS A 143 2.60 16.50 -20.57
C HIS A 143 4.01 16.91 -21.06
N ASN A 144 4.09 17.72 -22.12
CA ASN A 144 5.32 18.34 -22.61
C ASN A 144 5.59 19.68 -21.92
N HIS A 145 4.68 20.20 -21.12
CA HIS A 145 4.92 21.42 -20.36
C HIS A 145 5.66 21.13 -19.05
N VAL A 146 6.73 21.90 -18.81
CA VAL A 146 7.49 21.87 -17.56
C VAL A 146 6.93 22.86 -16.58
N PHE A 147 6.83 22.41 -15.33
CA PHE A 147 6.45 23.24 -14.22
C PHE A 147 7.67 23.74 -13.45
N LEU A 148 7.66 25.03 -13.19
CA LEU A 148 8.53 25.74 -12.29
C LEU A 148 8.02 25.52 -10.86
N LYS A 149 8.85 24.94 -10.01
CA LYS A 149 8.59 24.77 -8.58
C LYS A 149 9.03 26.03 -7.85
N ILE A 150 8.05 26.85 -7.45
CA ILE A 150 8.24 28.13 -6.78
C ILE A 150 7.83 27.97 -5.32
N ARG A 151 8.78 28.15 -4.39
CA ARG A 151 8.54 28.03 -2.93
C ARG A 151 8.15 29.35 -2.27
N TYR A 152 8.61 30.46 -2.84
CA TYR A 152 8.46 31.80 -2.28
C TYR A 152 7.75 32.72 -3.26
N PRO A 153 6.97 33.71 -2.80
CA PRO A 153 6.31 34.63 -3.71
C PRO A 153 7.37 35.45 -4.45
N VAL A 154 7.32 35.37 -5.77
CA VAL A 154 8.16 36.13 -6.69
C VAL A 154 7.24 36.93 -7.60
N HIS A 155 7.67 38.15 -7.94
CA HIS A 155 6.95 38.93 -8.94
C HIS A 155 7.30 38.40 -10.34
N ILE A 156 6.35 37.70 -10.96
CA ILE A 156 6.42 37.25 -12.34
C ILE A 156 5.24 37.89 -13.06
N ASP A 157 5.49 38.63 -14.14
CA ASP A 157 4.40 39.12 -14.98
C ASP A 157 3.70 37.92 -15.63
N SER A 158 2.44 37.68 -15.26
CA SER A 158 1.61 36.57 -15.77
C SER A 158 1.40 36.60 -17.29
N ARG A 159 1.81 37.65 -18.00
CA ARG A 159 1.75 37.70 -19.47
C ARG A 159 2.99 37.11 -20.14
N ILE A 160 4.04 36.80 -19.36
CA ILE A 160 5.33 36.34 -19.89
C ILE A 160 5.39 34.82 -19.84
N ILE A 161 5.67 34.21 -20.99
CA ILE A 161 6.11 32.81 -21.09
C ILE A 161 7.59 32.77 -20.73
N LEU A 162 7.95 31.97 -19.72
CA LEU A 162 9.30 31.97 -19.14
C LEU A 162 10.27 31.02 -19.84
N LEU A 163 9.75 29.98 -20.50
CA LEU A 163 10.54 28.95 -21.17
C LEU A 163 10.06 28.80 -22.61
N SER A 164 11.02 28.73 -23.54
CA SER A 164 10.76 28.26 -24.90
C SER A 164 10.36 26.78 -24.89
N PRO A 165 9.59 26.30 -25.88
CA PRO A 165 9.26 24.89 -26.00
C PRO A 165 10.49 23.98 -25.95
N PHE A 166 10.40 22.91 -25.17
CA PHE A 166 11.47 21.92 -25.03
C PHE A 166 11.29 20.77 -26.02
N ASN A 167 12.40 20.35 -26.63
CA ASN A 167 12.45 19.12 -27.41
C ASN A 167 12.79 17.95 -26.47
N TYR A 168 11.83 17.06 -26.23
CA TYR A 168 12.00 15.93 -25.31
C TYR A 168 12.48 14.67 -26.02
N HIS A 169 13.24 13.86 -25.28
CA HIS A 169 13.51 12.50 -25.70
C HIS A 169 12.25 11.63 -25.54
N PRO A 170 11.82 10.86 -26.55
CA PRO A 170 10.52 10.19 -26.57
C PRO A 170 10.35 9.10 -25.49
N THR A 171 11.45 8.48 -25.04
CA THR A 171 11.42 7.30 -24.15
C THR A 171 12.38 7.39 -22.95
N GLY A 172 12.91 8.58 -22.63
CA GLY A 172 13.93 8.72 -21.60
C GLY A 172 13.37 8.97 -20.20
N LEU A 173 13.77 8.14 -19.22
CA LEU A 173 13.75 8.48 -17.78
C LEU A 173 15.16 8.70 -17.22
N VAL A 174 16.18 8.60 -18.07
CA VAL A 174 17.59 8.68 -17.68
C VAL A 174 18.20 9.95 -18.27
N HIS A 175 18.66 10.81 -17.39
CA HIS A 175 19.35 12.05 -17.71
C HIS A 175 20.85 11.78 -17.81
N ASN A 176 21.28 11.27 -18.97
CA ASN A 176 22.68 10.92 -19.22
C ASN A 176 23.62 12.13 -19.11
N ARG A 177 24.83 11.89 -18.56
CA ARG A 177 25.89 12.90 -18.39
C ARG A 177 25.53 14.07 -17.47
N ILE A 178 24.47 13.91 -16.67
CA ILE A 178 24.02 14.90 -15.69
C ILE A 178 24.24 14.31 -14.30
N TYR A 179 24.94 15.07 -13.48
CA TYR A 179 25.29 14.70 -12.11
C TYR A 179 24.32 15.40 -11.15
N CYS A 180 24.01 14.75 -10.04
CA CYS A 180 23.35 15.42 -8.93
C CYS A 180 24.39 16.19 -8.11
N ASP A 181 24.29 17.51 -8.02
CA ASP A 181 25.26 18.35 -7.28
C ASP A 181 25.26 18.11 -5.76
N ILE A 182 24.19 17.50 -5.22
CA ILE A 182 24.09 17.19 -3.79
C ILE A 182 24.75 15.85 -3.44
N CYS A 183 24.60 14.82 -4.27
CA CYS A 183 25.06 13.45 -3.93
C CYS A 183 26.06 12.84 -4.92
N GLY A 184 26.42 13.56 -5.98
CA GLY A 184 27.36 13.13 -7.02
C GLY A 184 26.81 12.06 -7.97
N LYS A 185 25.55 11.61 -7.81
CA LYS A 185 24.98 10.52 -8.63
C LYS A 185 24.92 10.92 -10.12
N ASN A 186 25.44 10.06 -10.99
CA ASN A 186 25.32 10.16 -12.45
C ASN A 186 25.14 8.75 -13.07
N PRO A 187 24.18 8.57 -13.99
CA PRO A 187 23.18 9.55 -14.42
C PRO A 187 22.08 9.75 -13.38
N ILE A 188 21.37 10.88 -13.48
CA ILE A 188 20.12 11.09 -12.73
C ILE A 188 19.03 10.21 -13.36
N TYR A 189 18.31 9.44 -12.53
CA TYR A 189 17.19 8.59 -12.93
C TYR A 189 15.87 9.16 -12.42
N GLY A 190 14.84 9.14 -13.26
CA GLY A 190 13.53 9.69 -12.98
C GLY A 190 13.53 11.22 -13.05
N ILE A 191 12.89 11.88 -12.10
CA ILE A 191 12.73 13.34 -12.09
C ILE A 191 14.07 14.02 -11.81
N ARG A 192 14.46 14.94 -12.70
CA ARG A 192 15.57 15.88 -12.55
C ARG A 192 15.04 17.24 -12.14
N TYR A 193 15.63 17.83 -11.10
CA TYR A 193 15.36 19.20 -10.66
C TYR A 193 16.52 20.10 -11.09
N LYS A 194 16.34 20.84 -12.19
CA LYS A 194 17.31 21.83 -12.68
C LYS A 194 17.03 23.17 -12.04
N CYS A 195 18.01 23.79 -11.39
CA CYS A 195 17.88 25.17 -10.95
C CYS A 195 17.81 26.09 -12.18
N GLY A 196 16.76 26.90 -12.27
CA GLY A 196 16.59 27.87 -13.35
C GLY A 196 17.45 29.13 -13.16
N ASN A 197 17.83 29.45 -11.92
CA ASN A 197 18.63 30.64 -11.59
C ASN A 197 20.14 30.38 -11.59
N CYS A 198 20.58 29.12 -11.60
CA CYS A 198 21.97 28.74 -11.70
C CYS A 198 22.30 28.18 -13.08
N ARG A 199 23.54 28.42 -13.51
CA ARG A 199 24.10 27.88 -14.75
C ARG A 199 24.06 26.35 -14.76
N ASP A 200 24.70 25.71 -13.79
CA ASP A 200 24.83 24.25 -13.71
C ASP A 200 24.57 23.82 -12.27
N PHE A 201 23.30 23.46 -11.99
CA PHE A 201 22.90 22.94 -10.70
C PHE A 201 21.67 22.07 -10.87
N ASP A 202 21.85 20.78 -10.61
CA ASP A 202 20.94 19.69 -10.89
C ASP A 202 20.83 18.75 -9.70
N VAL A 203 19.60 18.38 -9.39
CA VAL A 203 19.32 17.56 -8.21
C VAL A 203 18.41 16.40 -8.59
N CYS A 204 18.77 15.20 -8.15
CA CYS A 204 17.93 14.02 -8.32
C CYS A 204 16.73 14.04 -7.37
N SER A 205 15.68 13.28 -7.70
CA SER A 205 14.47 13.16 -6.88
C SER A 205 14.72 12.85 -5.41
N LYS A 206 15.70 12.00 -5.09
CA LYS A 206 16.05 11.65 -3.68
C LYS A 206 16.62 12.83 -2.90
N CYS A 207 17.35 13.72 -3.57
CA CYS A 207 17.99 14.87 -2.95
C CYS A 207 17.13 16.14 -3.01
N GLU A 208 15.94 16.09 -3.64
CA GLU A 208 15.00 17.21 -3.72
C GLU A 208 14.72 17.85 -2.35
N VAL A 209 14.57 17.00 -1.32
CA VAL A 209 14.30 17.41 0.06
C VAL A 209 15.44 18.20 0.71
N ASN A 210 16.66 18.05 0.21
CA ASN A 210 17.85 18.72 0.74
C ASN A 210 18.15 20.05 0.03
N ILE A 211 17.45 20.37 -1.06
CA ILE A 211 17.65 21.62 -1.82
C ILE A 211 17.57 22.84 -0.91
N SER A 212 16.53 22.94 -0.07
CA SER A 212 16.34 24.09 0.82
C SER A 212 17.45 24.24 1.88
N LYS A 213 18.20 23.18 2.18
CA LYS A 213 19.29 23.21 3.17
C LYS A 213 20.66 23.45 2.54
N LEU A 214 20.84 23.00 1.30
CA LEU A 214 22.15 22.92 0.63
C LEU A 214 22.25 23.83 -0.61
N HIS A 215 21.19 24.55 -0.96
CA HIS A 215 21.13 25.50 -2.05
C HIS A 215 20.25 26.69 -1.67
N ASP A 216 20.36 27.80 -2.41
CA ASP A 216 19.51 28.96 -2.19
C ASP A 216 18.03 28.57 -2.33
N GLU A 217 17.29 28.73 -1.25
CA GLU A 217 15.89 28.34 -1.15
C GLU A 217 14.95 29.25 -1.98
N THR A 218 15.42 30.43 -2.35
CA THR A 218 14.70 31.39 -3.21
C THR A 218 14.79 31.04 -4.69
N HIS A 219 15.72 30.16 -5.08
CA HIS A 219 15.86 29.74 -6.46
C HIS A 219 14.71 28.84 -6.92
N ILE A 220 14.30 29.05 -8.17
CA ILE A 220 13.22 28.33 -8.81
C ILE A 220 13.78 27.11 -9.53
N PHE A 221 13.13 25.96 -9.32
CA PHE A 221 13.56 24.69 -9.90
C PHE A 221 12.59 24.23 -10.98
N LEU A 222 13.11 23.87 -12.14
CA LEU A 222 12.37 23.19 -13.19
C LEU A 222 12.24 21.72 -12.84
N LYS A 223 11.01 21.20 -12.87
CA LYS A 223 10.74 19.78 -12.68
C LYS A 223 10.74 19.06 -14.04
N LEU A 224 11.86 18.44 -14.40
CA LEU A 224 12.04 17.71 -15.65
C LEU A 224 11.76 16.22 -15.43
N ASN A 225 10.64 15.73 -15.93
CA ASN A 225 10.27 14.31 -15.82
C ASN A 225 10.91 13.43 -16.92
N ARG A 226 11.45 14.07 -17.97
CA ARG A 226 12.07 13.42 -19.14
C ARG A 226 13.29 14.24 -19.58
N PRO A 227 14.31 13.61 -20.22
CA PRO A 227 15.43 14.32 -20.81
C PRO A 227 14.98 15.29 -21.90
N VAL A 228 15.61 16.45 -21.90
CA VAL A 228 15.50 17.49 -22.93
C VAL A 228 16.80 17.45 -23.76
N PHE A 229 16.70 17.60 -25.07
CA PHE A 229 17.88 17.66 -25.94
C PHE A 229 18.79 18.85 -25.58
N SER A 230 20.10 18.66 -25.69
CA SER A 230 21.16 19.61 -25.27
C SER A 230 21.07 20.99 -25.92
N ASP A 231 20.42 21.08 -27.07
CA ASP A 231 20.39 22.31 -27.88
C ASP A 231 19.36 23.33 -27.35
N VAL A 232 18.62 22.98 -26.29
CA VAL A 232 17.63 23.84 -25.65
C VAL A 232 18.13 24.25 -24.26
N GLY A 233 18.68 25.46 -24.14
CA GLY A 233 18.90 26.13 -22.85
C GLY A 233 20.07 25.62 -21.99
N PHE A 234 21.05 24.93 -22.57
CA PHE A 234 22.29 24.55 -21.88
C PHE A 234 23.51 25.38 -22.31
N GLU A 235 23.26 26.58 -22.87
CA GLU A 235 24.28 27.61 -22.87
C GLU A 235 24.62 27.96 -21.41
N ASN A 236 25.80 28.52 -21.20
CA ASN A 236 26.42 28.77 -19.91
C ASN A 236 25.72 29.87 -19.06
N ILE A 237 24.40 29.97 -19.16
CA ILE A 237 23.54 31.07 -18.71
C ILE A 237 22.36 30.46 -17.95
N PRO A 238 21.89 31.08 -16.85
CA PRO A 238 20.65 30.70 -16.19
C PRO A 238 19.45 30.68 -17.14
N LEU A 239 18.60 29.65 -17.03
CA LEU A 239 17.37 29.49 -17.82
C LEU A 239 16.28 30.52 -17.48
N LEU A 240 16.32 31.05 -16.27
CA LEU A 240 15.37 32.02 -15.77
C LEU A 240 16.09 33.32 -15.38
N PRO A 241 15.44 34.47 -15.56
CA PRO A 241 15.97 35.73 -15.05
C PRO A 241 16.08 35.69 -13.52
N THR A 242 16.87 36.60 -12.96
CA THR A 242 16.89 36.82 -11.51
C THR A 242 15.57 37.43 -11.07
N PHE A 243 14.77 36.67 -10.31
CA PHE A 243 13.55 37.20 -9.71
C PHE A 243 13.89 37.91 -8.41
N THR A 244 13.28 39.07 -8.17
CA THR A 244 13.30 39.69 -6.84
C THR A 244 12.27 38.95 -5.98
N PRO A 245 12.67 38.28 -4.89
CA PRO A 245 11.72 37.69 -3.97
C PRO A 245 10.91 38.81 -3.30
N ASN A 246 9.58 38.66 -3.25
CA ASN A 246 8.72 39.49 -2.40
C ASN A 246 8.82 39.00 -0.94
N ILE A 247 10.03 38.92 -0.41
CA ILE A 247 10.26 38.70 1.02
C ILE A 247 10.10 40.08 1.66
N ILE A 248 8.98 40.31 2.33
CA ILE A 248 8.84 41.45 3.24
C ILE A 248 9.83 41.21 4.38
N TYR A 249 11.07 41.69 4.23
CA TYR A 249 12.01 41.80 5.34
C TYR A 249 11.48 42.87 6.28
N THR A 250 10.98 42.50 7.45
CA THR A 250 10.96 43.41 8.59
C THR A 250 12.43 43.72 8.94
N ARG A 251 12.94 44.84 8.42
CA ARG A 251 14.29 45.36 8.70
C ARG A 251 14.42 45.70 10.18
N PHE A 252 15.10 44.88 10.98
CA PHE A 252 15.75 45.35 12.21
C PHE A 252 17.23 45.63 11.91
N LEU A 253 17.59 46.92 11.90
CA LEU A 253 18.98 47.37 11.85
C LEU A 253 19.59 47.25 13.25
N LEU A 254 20.31 46.17 13.55
CA LEU A 254 21.25 46.18 14.67
C LEU A 254 22.54 46.86 14.22
N LYS A 255 22.70 48.11 14.64
CA LYS A 255 23.91 48.92 14.49
C LYS A 255 24.97 48.40 15.46
N ILE A 256 25.82 47.47 15.02
CA ILE A 256 27.05 47.15 15.76
C ILE A 256 28.16 48.08 15.27
N ARG A 257 28.71 48.85 16.21
CA ARG A 257 29.87 49.72 16.04
C ARG A 257 31.11 48.88 15.74
N GLY A 258 31.89 49.30 14.75
CA GLY A 258 33.29 48.92 14.59
C GLY A 258 33.53 47.72 13.66
N GLU A 259 34.27 48.01 12.59
CA GLU A 259 35.13 47.11 11.80
C GLU A 259 34.52 46.29 10.63
N ASN A 260 34.95 46.72 9.44
CA ASN A 260 35.12 46.01 8.16
C ASN A 260 34.04 45.02 7.70
N LYS A 261 33.24 45.51 6.74
CA LYS A 261 32.25 44.78 5.93
C LYS A 261 32.84 43.52 5.29
N LYS A 262 32.50 42.35 5.82
CA LYS A 262 32.53 41.08 5.08
C LYS A 262 31.14 40.46 5.10
N TRP A 263 30.64 40.12 3.91
CA TRP A 263 29.35 39.47 3.71
C TRP A 263 29.50 37.97 3.99
N TYR A 264 28.86 37.50 5.05
CA TYR A 264 28.60 36.08 5.26
C TYR A 264 27.12 35.93 5.58
N ARG A 265 26.37 35.24 4.71
CA ARG A 265 24.96 34.89 4.94
C ARG A 265 24.88 33.42 5.35
N CYS A 266 24.55 33.16 6.62
CA CYS A 266 24.07 31.88 7.13
C CYS A 266 23.12 32.16 8.32
N PRO A 267 22.12 31.28 8.60
CA PRO A 267 20.83 31.66 9.14
C PRO A 267 20.75 31.57 10.67
N LEU A 268 19.93 32.42 11.29
CA LEU A 268 19.46 32.21 12.66
C LEU A 268 17.94 32.16 12.72
N LYS A 269 17.49 31.17 13.49
CA LYS A 269 16.15 30.71 13.80
C LYS A 269 15.15 31.84 14.06
N VAL A 270 13.96 31.70 13.46
CA VAL A 270 12.77 32.50 13.80
C VAL A 270 12.20 31.99 15.14
N ILE A 271 12.10 32.87 16.13
CA ILE A 271 11.28 32.68 17.33
C ILE A 271 10.04 33.57 17.16
N PHE A 272 8.86 32.96 17.34
CA PHE A 272 7.55 33.61 17.29
C PHE A 272 7.29 34.49 18.53
N TYR A 273 6.73 35.69 18.31
CA TYR A 273 5.72 36.34 19.14
C TYR A 273 4.84 37.13 18.15
N GLY A 274 3.53 36.97 18.04
CA GLY A 274 2.54 36.83 19.10
C GLY A 274 1.96 38.21 19.39
N MET A 275 1.03 38.68 18.54
CA MET A 275 -0.05 39.65 18.82
C MET A 275 -0.95 39.79 17.61
#